data_AF-A0A645IXM5-F1
#
_entry.id   AF-A0A645IXM5-F1
#
_cell.length_a   1.000
_cell.length_b   1.000
_cell.length_c   1.000
_cell.angle_alpha   90.00
_cell.angle_beta   90.00
_cell.angle_gamma   90.00
#
_symmetry.space_group_name_H-M   'P 1'
#
loop_
_entity.id
_entity.type
_entity.pdbx_description
1 polymer ?
#
loop_
_entity_poly.entity_id
_entity_poly.type
_entity_poly.pdbx_seq_one_letter_code
_entity_poly.pdbx_strand_id
1 'polypeptide(L)'
;MLMHASWGSGYFDSRRTGQGVMHNLDDPKFLKLCDDTLATTDPEKLNGYASELQDYYAENLPAIPLYWNKVVTPYNRHFEGWYTDPLYGIYNQDNFVNVSKIEV
;
A
#
# COMPACT_ATOMS: atom_id res chain seq x y z
N MET A 1 -0.46 3.00 3.80
CA MET A 1 -1.65 3.13 2.94
C MET A 1 -2.47 1.85 3.10
N LEU A 2 -3.66 1.93 3.70
CA LEU A 2 -4.57 0.78 3.80
C LEU A 2 -5.35 0.71 2.48
N MET A 3 -4.98 -0.22 1.61
CA MET A 3 -5.73 -0.50 0.39
C MET A 3 -6.48 -1.81 0.60
N HIS A 4 -7.82 -1.74 0.66
CA HIS A 4 -8.68 -2.90 0.97
C HIS A 4 -8.28 -3.55 2.31
N ALA A 5 -8.23 -4.89 2.37
CA ALA A 5 -7.69 -5.66 3.49
C ALA A 5 -6.15 -5.56 3.64
N SER A 6 -5.52 -4.51 3.12
CA SER A 6 -4.08 -4.23 3.17
C SER A 6 -3.20 -5.26 2.45
N TRP A 7 -1.87 -5.03 2.51
CA TRP A 7 -0.83 -5.93 1.95
C TRP A 7 -1.08 -6.36 0.50
N GLY A 8 -1.59 -5.44 -0.31
CA GLY A 8 -1.86 -5.71 -1.73
C GLY A 8 -3.06 -6.61 -2.01
N SER A 9 -3.81 -7.08 -1.00
CA SER A 9 -5.00 -7.93 -1.19
C SER A 9 -6.01 -7.36 -2.17
N GLY A 10 -6.20 -6.05 -2.14
CA GLY A 10 -7.14 -5.38 -3.02
C GLY A 10 -6.73 -5.36 -4.49
N TYR A 11 -5.51 -5.76 -4.86
CA TYR A 11 -5.14 -6.02 -6.27
C TYR A 11 -5.73 -7.34 -6.77
N PHE A 12 -5.87 -8.34 -5.89
CA PHE A 12 -6.18 -9.72 -6.27
C PHE A 12 -7.65 -10.11 -6.03
N ASP A 13 -8.28 -9.55 -4.99
CA ASP A 13 -9.68 -9.85 -4.63
C ASP A 13 -10.62 -9.64 -5.83
N SER A 14 -11.19 -10.74 -6.34
CA SER A 14 -12.10 -10.73 -7.49
C SER A 14 -13.35 -9.87 -7.27
N ARG A 15 -13.75 -9.64 -6.00
CA ARG A 15 -14.93 -8.85 -5.62
C ARG A 15 -14.67 -7.35 -5.61
N ARG A 16 -13.41 -6.91 -5.60
CA ARG A 16 -13.07 -5.48 -5.78
C ARG A 16 -13.46 -5.04 -7.18
N THR A 17 -13.56 -3.74 -7.40
CA THR A 17 -13.73 -3.12 -8.73
C THR A 17 -12.93 -1.81 -8.77
N GLY A 18 -12.53 -1.38 -9.97
CA GLY A 18 -11.81 -0.13 -10.20
C GLY A 18 -10.65 -0.26 -11.18
N GLN A 19 -9.88 0.82 -11.33
CA GLN A 19 -8.65 0.81 -12.12
C GLN A 19 -7.49 0.22 -11.32
N GLY A 20 -6.59 -0.50 -12.01
CA GLY A 20 -5.36 -1.03 -11.41
C GLY A 20 -5.53 -2.26 -10.52
N VAL A 21 -6.66 -2.96 -10.62
CA VAL A 21 -6.92 -4.24 -9.92
C VAL A 21 -6.89 -5.39 -10.94
N MET A 22 -6.30 -6.53 -10.55
CA MET A 22 -6.13 -7.71 -11.39
C MET A 22 -7.35 -8.65 -11.35
N HIS A 23 -8.10 -8.66 -10.24
CA HIS A 23 -9.33 -9.45 -10.07
C HIS A 23 -9.21 -10.95 -10.37
N ASN A 24 -8.06 -11.54 -10.03
CA ASN A 24 -7.73 -12.90 -10.45
C ASN A 24 -7.89 -13.95 -9.34
N LEU A 25 -8.31 -13.58 -8.13
CA LEU A 25 -8.54 -14.52 -7.03
C LEU A 25 -10.00 -14.55 -6.57
N ASP A 26 -10.64 -15.70 -6.75
CA ASP A 26 -11.97 -16.07 -6.23
C ASP A 26 -11.92 -17.20 -5.18
N ASP A 27 -10.71 -17.61 -4.76
CA ASP A 27 -10.49 -18.64 -3.74
C ASP A 27 -11.17 -18.25 -2.40
N PRO A 28 -12.13 -19.06 -1.91
CA PRO A 28 -12.82 -18.78 -0.65
C PRO A 28 -11.91 -18.56 0.56
N LYS A 29 -10.73 -19.20 0.62
CA LYS A 29 -9.77 -19.00 1.71
C LYS A 29 -9.22 -17.58 1.70
N PHE A 30 -8.81 -17.12 0.53
CA PHE A 30 -8.30 -15.76 0.33
C PHE A 30 -9.39 -14.71 0.61
N LEU A 31 -10.59 -14.91 0.07
CA LEU A 31 -11.71 -13.99 0.27
C LEU A 31 -12.09 -13.89 1.75
N LYS A 32 -12.13 -15.03 2.46
CA LYS A 32 -12.39 -15.06 3.90
C LYS A 32 -11.31 -14.31 4.69
N LEU A 33 -10.04 -14.49 4.34
CA LEU A 33 -8.94 -13.79 5.01
C LEU A 33 -9.04 -12.26 4.85
N CYS A 34 -9.45 -11.80 3.66
CA CYS A 34 -9.75 -10.39 3.44
C CYS A 34 -10.92 -9.90 4.32
N ASP A 35 -11.99 -10.70 4.40
CA ASP A 35 -13.18 -10.35 5.18
C ASP A 35 -12.89 -10.30 6.68
N ASP A 36 -12.18 -11.29 7.21
CA ASP A 36 -11.77 -11.36 8.62
C ASP A 36 -10.86 -10.17 9.00
N THR A 37 -9.93 -9.80 8.11
CA THR A 37 -9.05 -8.64 8.28
C THR A 37 -9.85 -7.34 8.35
N LEU A 38 -10.82 -7.15 7.44
CA LEU A 38 -11.66 -5.94 7.41
C LEU A 38 -12.64 -5.88 8.58
N ALA A 39 -12.98 -7.02 9.17
CA ALA A 39 -13.93 -7.13 10.28
C ALA A 39 -13.29 -6.88 11.66
N THR A 40 -11.98 -6.66 11.76
CA THR A 40 -11.29 -6.49 13.05
C THR A 40 -10.46 -5.21 13.13
N THR A 41 -10.30 -4.71 14.35
CA THR A 41 -9.38 -3.61 14.70
C THR A 41 -8.36 -4.03 15.77
N ASP A 42 -8.32 -5.32 16.12
CA ASP A 42 -7.41 -5.88 17.11
C ASP A 42 -6.01 -6.03 16.49
N PRO A 43 -4.98 -5.34 17.03
CA PRO A 43 -3.64 -5.35 16.45
C PRO A 43 -3.01 -6.75 16.35
N GLU A 44 -3.25 -7.62 17.34
CA GLU A 44 -2.66 -8.96 17.35
C GLU A 44 -3.29 -9.84 16.27
N LYS A 45 -4.62 -9.74 16.10
CA LYS A 45 -5.32 -10.44 15.00
C LYS A 45 -4.89 -9.91 13.64
N LEU A 46 -4.75 -8.59 13.50
CA LEU A 46 -4.27 -7.99 12.25
C LEU A 46 -2.87 -8.47 11.88
N ASN A 47 -1.96 -8.60 12.84
CA ASN A 47 -0.63 -9.18 12.61
C ASN A 47 -0.69 -10.67 12.22
N GLY A 48 -1.59 -11.44 12.84
CA GLY A 48 -1.86 -12.83 12.46
C GLY A 48 -2.33 -12.93 11.01
N TYR A 49 -3.38 -12.20 10.65
CA TYR A 49 -3.92 -12.20 9.29
C TYR A 49 -2.93 -11.67 8.25
N ALA A 50 -2.10 -10.68 8.61
CA ALA A 50 -1.03 -10.23 7.74
C ALA A 50 -0.06 -11.37 7.40
N SER A 51 0.30 -12.19 8.39
CA SER A 51 1.20 -13.33 8.22
C SER A 51 0.56 -14.41 7.36
N GLU A 52 -0.68 -14.81 7.68
CA GLU A 52 -1.44 -15.80 6.91
C GLU A 52 -1.62 -15.38 5.44
N LEU A 53 -1.77 -14.08 5.17
CA LEU A 53 -1.92 -13.55 3.83
C LEU A 53 -0.61 -13.64 3.03
N GLN A 54 0.53 -13.37 3.68
CA GLN A 54 1.85 -13.55 3.06
C GLN A 54 2.12 -15.03 2.75
N ASP A 55 1.78 -15.93 3.67
CA ASP A 55 1.90 -17.37 3.45
C ASP A 55 1.05 -17.83 2.27
N TYR A 56 -0.21 -17.36 2.19
CA TYR A 56 -1.08 -17.61 1.04
C TYR A 56 -0.45 -17.17 -0.28
N TYR A 57 0.15 -15.97 -0.33
CA TYR A 57 0.83 -15.49 -1.53
C TYR A 57 2.05 -16.33 -1.90
N ALA A 58 2.84 -16.76 -0.92
CA ALA A 58 4.01 -17.61 -1.15
C ALA A 58 3.62 -18.98 -1.72
N GLU A 59 2.51 -19.56 -1.23
CA GLU A 59 2.02 -20.88 -1.64
C GLU A 59 1.30 -20.87 -2.99
N ASN A 60 0.55 -19.80 -3.29
CA ASN A 60 -0.37 -19.77 -4.44
C ASN A 60 0.11 -18.88 -5.60
N LEU A 61 1.07 -17.98 -5.35
CA LEU A 61 1.68 -17.07 -6.35
C LEU A 61 0.66 -16.40 -7.29
N PRO A 62 -0.31 -15.62 -6.76
CA PRO A 62 -1.33 -14.97 -7.58
C PRO A 62 -0.76 -13.93 -8.56
N ALA A 63 0.45 -13.46 -8.30
CA ALA A 63 1.27 -12.72 -9.26
C ALA A 63 2.75 -13.05 -9.04
N ILE A 64 3.56 -12.82 -10.07
CA ILE A 64 5.00 -12.96 -10.01
C ILE A 64 5.60 -11.61 -9.56
N PRO A 65 6.23 -11.54 -8.37
CA PRO A 65 6.88 -10.32 -7.92
C PRO A 65 8.12 -10.05 -8.79
N LEU A 66 8.14 -8.93 -9.49
CA LEU A 66 9.30 -8.50 -10.29
C LEU A 66 10.12 -7.46 -9.53
N TYR A 67 9.43 -6.43 -9.04
CA TYR A 67 10.02 -5.27 -8.41
C TYR A 67 8.92 -4.52 -7.65
N TRP A 68 9.27 -3.89 -6.52
CA TRP A 68 8.32 -3.09 -5.76
C TRP A 68 8.10 -1.74 -6.46
N ASN A 69 8.99 -0.80 -6.23
CA ASN A 69 9.21 0.42 -7.01
C ASN A 69 10.41 1.17 -6.42
N LYS A 70 10.89 2.20 -7.12
CA LYS A 70 11.72 3.26 -6.56
C LYS A 70 11.20 4.58 -7.09
N VAL A 71 10.62 5.36 -6.19
CA VAL A 71 10.15 6.70 -6.51
C VAL A 71 11.32 7.66 -6.29
N VAL A 72 11.79 8.28 -7.36
CA VAL A 72 12.88 9.27 -7.32
C VAL A 72 12.33 10.59 -7.81
N THR A 73 12.30 11.59 -6.92
CA THR A 73 11.86 12.94 -7.29
C THR A 73 12.98 13.93 -7.01
N PRO A 74 13.47 14.67 -8.03
CA PRO A 74 14.45 15.73 -7.81
C PRO A 74 13.81 16.88 -7.03
N TYR A 75 14.57 17.51 -6.14
CA TYR A 75 14.14 18.67 -5.36
C TYR A 75 15.22 19.75 -5.36
N ASN A 76 14.83 20.98 -5.06
CA ASN A 76 15.74 22.12 -5.01
C ASN A 76 16.35 22.26 -3.61
N ARG A 77 17.66 22.02 -3.48
CA ARG A 77 18.42 22.12 -2.22
C ARG A 77 18.56 23.53 -1.64
N HIS A 78 18.18 24.56 -2.39
CA HIS A 78 18.10 25.94 -1.88
C HIS A 78 16.83 26.19 -1.04
N PHE A 79 15.98 25.16 -0.92
CA PHE A 79 14.79 25.17 -0.13
C PHE A 79 14.87 24.07 0.94
N GLU A 80 14.33 24.34 2.11
CA GLU A 80 14.22 23.41 3.23
C GLU A 80 12.74 23.10 3.56
N GLY A 81 12.51 22.21 4.51
CA GLY A 81 11.15 21.80 4.91
C GLY A 81 10.49 20.77 3.98
N TRP A 82 11.23 20.18 3.04
CA TRP A 82 10.72 19.10 2.19
C TRP A 82 10.34 17.85 2.99
N TYR A 83 9.10 17.41 2.82
CA TYR A 83 8.52 16.17 3.34
C TYR A 83 8.13 15.23 2.19
N THR A 84 8.39 13.93 2.34
CA THR A 84 8.01 12.93 1.32
C THR A 84 6.83 12.12 1.82
N ASP A 85 5.69 12.30 1.16
CA ASP A 85 4.47 11.53 1.41
C ASP A 85 4.52 10.16 0.68
N PRO A 86 4.12 9.05 1.32
CA PRO A 86 4.15 7.72 0.70
C PRO A 86 3.27 7.54 -0.55
N LEU A 87 2.25 8.38 -0.77
CA LEU A 87 1.34 8.32 -1.92
C LEU A 87 1.69 9.35 -3.00
N TYR A 88 2.01 10.57 -2.60
CA TYR A 88 2.20 11.72 -3.50
C TYR A 88 3.66 12.17 -3.66
N GLY A 89 4.60 11.53 -2.96
CA GLY A 89 6.00 11.94 -2.94
C GLY A 89 6.12 13.36 -2.37
N ILE A 90 6.89 14.24 -3.03
CA ILE A 90 7.03 15.64 -2.61
C ILE A 90 5.88 16.55 -3.10
N TYR A 91 4.92 16.03 -3.87
CA TYR A 91 3.77 16.80 -4.35
C TYR A 91 2.59 16.69 -3.40
N ASN A 92 2.81 17.02 -2.13
CA ASN A 92 1.84 16.91 -1.04
C ASN A 92 1.50 18.30 -0.45
N GLN A 93 0.41 18.36 0.32
CA GLN A 93 -0.05 19.61 0.93
C GLN A 93 0.93 20.14 1.98
N ASP A 94 1.64 19.26 2.69
CA ASP A 94 2.63 19.68 3.68
C ASP A 94 3.74 20.51 3.05
N ASN A 95 4.24 20.09 1.89
CA ASN A 95 5.26 20.84 1.16
C ASN A 95 4.75 22.16 0.61
N PHE A 96 3.47 22.22 0.22
CA PHE A 96 2.88 23.46 -0.30
C PHE A 96 2.90 24.59 0.73
N VAL A 97 2.76 24.28 2.02
CA VAL A 97 2.70 25.28 3.09
C VAL A 97 3.99 25.43 3.88
N ASN A 98 4.88 24.42 3.90
CA ASN A 98 6.07 24.40 4.76
C ASN A 98 7.39 24.64 4.04
N VAL A 99 7.45 24.49 2.71
CA VAL A 99 8.71 24.66 1.97
C VAL A 99 9.08 26.13 1.88
N SER A 100 10.28 26.48 2.37
CA SER A 100 10.81 27.83 2.40
C SER A 100 12.22 27.89 1.81
N LYS A 101 12.62 29.08 1.33
CA LYS A 101 13.97 29.31 0.84
C LYS A 101 14.93 29.42 2.03
N ILE A 102 16.08 28.76 1.96
CA ILE A 102 17.14 28.90 2.96
C ILE A 102 17.71 30.32 2.86
N GLU A 103 17.64 31.08 3.95
CA GLU A 103 18.35 32.36 4.06
C GLU A 103 19.85 32.09 4.26
N VAL A 104 20.69 32.71 3.43
CA VAL A 104 22.15 32.53 3.40
C VAL A 104 22.82 33.71 4.08
#